data_AF-A0A3G4VJR5-F1
#
_entry.id   AF-A0A3G4VJR5-F1
#
_cell.length_a   1.000
_cell.length_b   1.000
_cell.length_c   1.000
_cell.angle_alpha   90.00
_cell.angle_beta   90.00
_cell.angle_gamma   90.00
#
_symmetry.space_group_name_H-M   'P 1'
#
loop_
_entity.id
_entity.type
_entity.pdbx_description
1 polymer ?
#
loop_
_entity_poly.entity_id
_entity_poly.type
_entity_poly.pdbx_seq_one_letter_code
_entity_poly.pdbx_strand_id
1 'polypeptide(L)'
;MEFRWNDGAKNFTNPAPIGVKMKSTNDITVALSSSSQLRDGSAMIPVKVALNSLGANGTTVPDVSATPKKLYECKSATTFEPFDIQLAADKSGMLDGAGQPITGNDAKPFPGTYSGAVQLLFESDLTSACAL
;
A
#
# COMPACT_ATOMS: atom_id res chain seq x y z
N MET A 1 8.37 -1.06 10.05
CA MET A 1 8.93 -0.56 8.77
C MET A 1 9.22 0.92 8.93
N GLU A 2 10.26 1.43 8.29
CA GLU A 2 10.70 2.81 8.46
C GLU A 2 10.79 3.48 7.09
N PHE A 3 10.24 4.70 6.98
CA PHE A 3 10.44 5.60 5.85
C PHE A 3 11.47 6.65 6.28
N ARG A 4 12.42 6.97 5.41
CA ARG A 4 13.46 7.97 5.72
C ARG A 4 13.43 9.10 4.72
N TRP A 5 13.36 10.34 5.20
CA TRP A 5 13.57 11.50 4.33
C TRP A 5 15.03 11.59 3.93
N ASN A 6 15.29 11.70 2.62
CA ASN A 6 16.62 11.94 2.07
C ASN A 6 16.68 13.38 1.55
N ASP A 7 17.43 14.21 2.27
CA ASP A 7 17.50 15.64 2.01
C ASP A 7 18.32 15.99 0.75
N GLY A 8 19.23 15.11 0.31
CA GLY A 8 19.97 15.26 -0.94
C GLY A 8 19.11 14.91 -2.16
N ALA A 9 18.29 13.86 -2.06
CA ALA A 9 17.38 13.44 -3.13
C ALA A 9 16.04 14.19 -3.14
N LYS A 10 15.75 14.97 -2.08
CA LYS A 10 14.45 15.63 -1.84
C LYS A 10 13.28 14.65 -1.97
N ASN A 11 13.46 13.45 -1.40
CA ASN A 11 12.49 12.37 -1.50
C ASN A 11 12.61 11.37 -0.34
N PHE A 12 11.60 10.51 -0.20
CA PHE A 12 11.63 9.40 0.75
C PHE A 12 12.42 8.21 0.21
N THR A 13 13.24 7.62 1.08
CA THR A 13 13.70 6.24 0.96
C THR A 13 12.66 5.36 1.63
N ASN A 14 12.08 4.46 0.83
CA ASN A 14 10.99 3.57 1.26
C ASN A 14 11.55 2.26 1.83
N PRO A 15 10.80 1.59 2.73
CA PRO A 15 11.20 0.29 3.26
C PRO A 15 11.25 -0.79 2.16
N ALA A 16 11.95 -1.88 2.46
CA ALA A 16 11.92 -3.07 1.61
C ALA A 16 10.48 -3.62 1.50
N PRO A 17 10.12 -4.25 0.37
CA PRO A 17 8.81 -4.89 0.23
C PRO A 17 8.58 -5.98 1.27
N ILE A 18 7.32 -6.19 1.64
CA ILE A 18 6.90 -7.29 2.50
C ILE A 18 6.39 -8.43 1.63
N GLY A 19 7.07 -9.55 1.66
CA GLY A 19 6.59 -10.77 1.01
C GLY A 19 5.40 -11.38 1.75
N VAL A 20 4.31 -11.64 1.03
CA VAL A 20 3.14 -12.37 1.50
C VAL A 20 2.78 -13.48 0.53
N LYS A 21 2.04 -14.48 1.02
CA LYS A 21 1.55 -15.59 0.19
C LYS A 21 0.07 -15.75 0.43
N MET A 22 -0.69 -15.89 -0.65
CA MET A 22 -2.13 -16.06 -0.60
C MET A 22 -2.53 -17.40 -1.18
N LYS A 23 -3.59 -17.98 -0.63
CA LYS A 23 -4.19 -19.20 -1.13
C LYS A 23 -5.69 -19.06 -1.00
N SER A 24 -6.40 -19.26 -2.10
CA SER A 24 -7.86 -19.19 -2.15
C SER A 24 -8.41 -20.10 -3.23
N THR A 25 -9.60 -20.65 -2.96
CA THR A 25 -10.45 -21.39 -3.91
C THR A 25 -11.40 -20.47 -4.68
N ASN A 26 -11.30 -19.15 -4.45
CA ASN A 26 -12.11 -18.11 -5.06
C ASN A 26 -11.22 -16.95 -5.50
N ASP A 27 -11.73 -16.09 -6.38
CA ASP A 27 -11.10 -14.80 -6.70
C ASP A 27 -10.91 -13.99 -5.40
N ILE A 28 -9.80 -13.26 -5.29
CA ILE A 28 -9.52 -12.39 -4.14
C ILE A 28 -9.45 -10.95 -4.62
N THR A 29 -10.11 -10.05 -3.91
CA THR A 29 -9.94 -8.61 -4.05
C THR A 29 -9.11 -8.06 -2.89
N VAL A 30 -8.48 -6.90 -3.13
CA VAL A 30 -7.76 -6.13 -2.11
C VAL A 30 -8.23 -4.69 -2.09
N ALA A 31 -8.38 -4.14 -0.89
CA ALA A 31 -8.68 -2.73 -0.65
C ALA A 31 -7.94 -2.23 0.60
N LEU A 32 -7.92 -0.91 0.79
CA LEU A 32 -7.59 -0.30 2.08
C LEU A 32 -8.87 -0.10 2.89
N SER A 33 -8.85 -0.47 4.17
CA SER A 33 -9.99 -0.18 5.08
C SER A 33 -10.05 1.30 5.49
N SER A 34 -8.94 2.02 5.39
CA SER A 34 -8.82 3.44 5.70
C SER A 34 -7.71 4.09 4.86
N SER A 35 -7.67 5.43 4.82
CA SER A 35 -6.53 6.11 4.21
C SER A 35 -5.21 5.70 4.89
N SER A 36 -4.18 5.43 4.07
CA SER A 36 -2.85 5.08 4.53
C SER A 36 -2.00 6.34 4.63
N GLN A 37 -1.62 6.70 5.85
CA GLN A 37 -0.93 7.96 6.14
C GLN A 37 -0.11 7.83 7.42
N LEU A 38 0.99 8.57 7.50
CA LEU A 38 1.74 8.80 8.73
C LEU A 38 1.37 10.16 9.31
N ARG A 39 1.26 10.26 10.63
CA ARG A 39 0.85 11.48 11.34
C ARG A 39 1.78 11.82 12.49
N ASP A 40 1.96 13.12 12.70
CA ASP A 40 2.51 13.74 13.90
C ASP A 40 1.67 14.99 14.22
N GLY A 41 0.73 14.87 15.15
CA GLY A 41 -0.31 15.88 15.36
C GLY A 41 -1.11 16.16 14.07
N SER A 42 -1.12 17.42 13.64
CA SER A 42 -1.75 17.85 12.38
C SER A 42 -0.89 17.59 11.14
N ALA A 43 0.41 17.37 11.31
CA ALA A 43 1.29 17.06 10.20
C ALA A 43 1.00 15.66 9.66
N MET A 44 1.10 15.50 8.34
CA MET A 44 0.69 14.26 7.67
C MET A 44 1.56 13.99 6.44
N ILE A 45 1.90 12.72 6.25
CA ILE A 45 2.57 12.21 5.04
C ILE A 45 1.71 11.08 4.47
N PRO A 46 1.19 11.21 3.23
CA PRO A 46 0.46 10.12 2.60
C PRO A 46 1.35 8.90 2.35
N VAL A 47 0.77 7.71 2.42
CA VAL A 47 1.45 6.46 2.11
C VAL A 47 0.69 5.75 0.99
N LYS A 48 1.38 5.50 -0.11
CA LYS A 48 0.90 4.67 -1.21
C LYS A 48 1.18 3.21 -0.91
N VAL A 49 0.25 2.36 -1.31
CA VAL A 49 0.32 0.91 -1.12
C VAL A 49 0.13 0.24 -2.46
N ALA A 50 1.06 -0.62 -2.83
CA ALA A 50 0.98 -1.47 -4.02
C ALA A 50 1.16 -2.93 -3.63
N LEU A 51 0.51 -3.83 -4.37
CA LEU A 51 0.76 -5.26 -4.30
C LEU A 51 1.26 -5.74 -5.66
N ASN A 52 2.48 -6.26 -5.69
CA ASN A 52 3.09 -6.80 -6.90
C ASN A 52 2.97 -8.33 -6.87
N SER A 53 2.31 -8.92 -7.88
CA SER A 53 2.30 -10.37 -8.03
C SER A 53 3.68 -10.86 -8.45
N LEU A 54 4.13 -11.95 -7.84
CA LEU A 54 5.36 -12.66 -8.20
C LEU A 54 5.09 -14.03 -8.83
N GLY A 55 3.81 -14.40 -8.98
CA GLY A 55 3.41 -15.66 -9.60
C GLY A 55 2.50 -15.46 -10.81
N ALA A 56 2.03 -16.59 -11.35
CA ALA A 56 1.28 -16.65 -12.60
C ALA A 56 -0.22 -16.37 -12.47
N ASN A 57 -0.78 -16.45 -11.25
CA ASN A 57 -2.22 -16.33 -11.00
C ASN A 57 -2.60 -15.03 -10.28
N GLY A 58 -1.61 -14.32 -9.75
CA GLY A 58 -1.79 -13.01 -9.14
C GLY A 58 -1.77 -11.87 -10.16
N THR A 59 -2.51 -10.82 -9.85
CA THR A 59 -2.55 -9.56 -10.59
C THR A 59 -1.80 -8.50 -9.79
N THR A 60 -0.92 -7.75 -10.45
CA THR A 60 -0.28 -6.59 -9.83
C THR A 60 -1.27 -5.44 -9.69
N VAL A 61 -1.41 -4.93 -8.46
CA VAL A 61 -2.25 -3.79 -8.10
C VAL A 61 -1.33 -2.62 -7.71
N PRO A 62 -1.06 -1.67 -8.63
CA PRO A 62 -0.06 -0.61 -8.41
C PRO A 62 -0.52 0.49 -7.45
N ASP A 63 -1.81 0.55 -7.14
CA ASP A 63 -2.40 1.55 -6.25
C ASP A 63 -3.62 0.95 -5.56
N VAL A 64 -3.45 0.52 -4.31
CA VAL A 64 -4.53 0.00 -3.48
C VAL A 64 -5.24 1.18 -2.82
N SER A 65 -6.55 1.27 -3.02
CA SER A 65 -7.40 2.32 -2.44
C SER A 65 -8.58 1.70 -1.70
N ALA A 66 -9.51 2.54 -1.23
CA ALA A 66 -10.76 2.06 -0.64
C ALA A 66 -11.65 1.30 -1.64
N THR A 67 -11.41 1.44 -2.95
CA THR A 67 -12.12 0.69 -3.99
C THR A 67 -11.46 -0.68 -4.16
N PRO A 68 -12.17 -1.80 -3.94
CA PRO A 68 -11.61 -3.13 -4.12
C PRO A 68 -11.10 -3.35 -5.54
N LYS A 69 -9.91 -3.94 -5.65
CA LYS A 69 -9.30 -4.35 -6.92
C LYS A 69 -9.03 -5.84 -6.89
N LYS A 70 -9.32 -6.53 -7.99
CA LYS A 70 -9.00 -7.95 -8.14
C LYS A 70 -7.49 -8.16 -8.05
N LEU A 71 -7.07 -8.99 -7.12
CA LEU A 71 -5.68 -9.31 -6.80
C LEU A 71 -5.29 -10.71 -7.26
N TYR A 72 -6.21 -11.65 -7.21
CA TYR A 72 -5.96 -13.05 -7.53
C TYR A 72 -7.16 -13.60 -8.31
N GLU A 73 -6.87 -14.25 -9.42
CA GLU A 73 -7.84 -15.04 -10.16
C GLU A 73 -7.73 -16.50 -9.75
N CYS A 74 -8.85 -17.10 -9.40
CA CYS A 74 -8.89 -18.50 -9.04
C CYS A 74 -8.60 -19.37 -10.27
N LYS A 75 -7.42 -20.01 -10.27
CA LYS A 75 -7.06 -21.03 -11.28
C LYS A 75 -6.75 -22.40 -10.70
N SER A 76 -6.29 -22.49 -9.45
CA SER A 76 -6.12 -23.76 -8.73
C SER A 76 -6.03 -23.54 -7.23
N ALA A 77 -6.86 -24.26 -6.47
CA ALA A 77 -6.92 -24.17 -5.00
C ALA A 77 -5.69 -24.76 -4.26
N THR A 78 -4.66 -25.20 -4.96
CA THR A 78 -3.59 -26.04 -4.39
C THR A 78 -2.31 -25.28 -4.06
N THR A 79 -2.03 -24.16 -4.76
CA THR A 79 -0.76 -23.44 -4.67
C THR A 79 -0.88 -22.12 -3.93
N PHE A 80 0.20 -21.73 -3.24
CA PHE A 80 0.33 -20.37 -2.71
C PHE A 80 0.83 -19.44 -3.81
N GLU A 81 0.12 -18.33 -4.00
CA GLU A 81 0.51 -17.26 -4.90
C GLU A 81 1.32 -16.20 -4.12
N PRO A 82 2.58 -15.93 -4.50
CA PRO A 82 3.42 -14.95 -3.83
C PRO A 82 3.14 -13.52 -4.30
N PHE A 83 3.13 -12.57 -3.36
CA PHE A 83 3.02 -11.14 -3.62
C PHE A 83 4.02 -10.36 -2.76
N ASP A 84 4.46 -9.22 -3.29
CA ASP A 84 5.18 -8.21 -2.52
C ASP A 84 4.27 -7.02 -2.23
N ILE A 85 4.09 -6.70 -0.95
CA ILE A 85 3.46 -5.45 -0.53
C ILE A 85 4.54 -4.37 -0.51
N GLN A 86 4.37 -3.36 -1.36
CA GLN A 86 5.25 -2.20 -1.41
C GLN A 86 4.56 -0.99 -0.79
N LEU A 87 5.23 -0.36 0.16
CA LEU A 87 4.79 0.89 0.77
C LEU A 87 5.69 2.03 0.33
N ALA A 88 5.10 3.17 -0.04
CA ALA A 88 5.84 4.35 -0.42
C ALA A 88 5.26 5.60 0.24
N ALA A 89 6.08 6.32 1.01
CA ALA A 89 5.69 7.65 1.46
C ALA A 89 5.67 8.61 0.25
N ASP A 90 4.62 9.41 0.15
CA ASP A 90 4.42 10.34 -0.95
C ASP A 90 4.71 11.77 -0.49
N LYS A 91 5.56 12.47 -1.23
CA LYS A 91 5.84 13.88 -1.00
C LYS A 91 4.67 14.78 -1.43
N SER A 92 3.83 14.31 -2.34
CA SER A 92 2.63 15.04 -2.76
C SER A 92 1.54 14.89 -1.71
N GLY A 93 0.88 15.99 -1.36
CA GLY A 93 -0.19 16.00 -0.36
C GLY A 93 0.28 15.98 1.10
N MET A 94 1.56 16.23 1.39
CA MET A 94 2.03 16.41 2.77
C MET A 94 1.38 17.64 3.42
N LEU A 95 1.15 17.54 4.73
CA LEU A 95 0.66 18.64 5.57
C LEU A 95 1.68 19.00 6.65
N ASP A 96 1.78 20.28 6.99
CA ASP A 96 2.62 20.79 8.07
C ASP A 96 1.96 20.68 9.47
N GLY A 97 2.65 21.14 10.51
CA GLY A 97 2.14 21.12 11.90
C GLY A 97 0.87 21.96 12.14
N ALA A 98 0.49 22.82 11.19
CA ALA A 98 -0.77 23.57 11.20
C ALA A 98 -1.85 22.93 10.30
N GLY A 99 -1.55 21.77 9.69
CA GLY A 99 -2.43 21.08 8.75
C GLY A 99 -2.49 21.74 7.37
N GLN A 100 -1.57 22.63 7.04
CA GLN A 100 -1.53 23.31 5.75
C GLN A 100 -0.74 22.50 4.71
N PRO A 101 -1.14 22.50 3.42
CA PRO A 101 -0.40 21.81 2.38
C PRO A 101 1.03 22.33 2.23
N ILE A 102 2.00 21.40 2.23
CA ILE A 102 3.38 21.71 1.88
C ILE A 102 3.50 21.62 0.36
N THR A 103 3.90 22.72 -0.29
CA THR A 103 3.97 22.83 -1.75
C THR A 103 5.35 23.31 -2.22
N GLY A 104 5.64 23.16 -3.52
CA GLY A 104 6.89 23.60 -4.14
C GLY A 104 7.90 22.47 -4.41
N ASN A 105 8.96 22.81 -5.14
CA ASN A 105 9.96 21.84 -5.60
C ASN A 105 10.86 21.33 -4.45
N ASP A 106 11.04 22.14 -3.41
CA ASP A 106 11.79 21.82 -2.19
C ASP A 106 10.89 21.44 -1.01
N ALA A 107 9.64 21.02 -1.31
CA ALA A 107 8.70 20.56 -0.29
C ALA A 107 9.32 19.41 0.52
N LYS A 108 9.56 19.68 1.81
CA LYS A 108 10.11 18.74 2.77
C LYS A 108 9.07 18.43 3.86
N PRO A 109 9.11 17.25 4.47
CA PRO A 109 8.25 16.93 5.60
C PRO A 109 8.46 17.92 6.74
N PHE A 110 7.38 18.25 7.45
CA PHE A 110 7.51 19.03 8.68
C PHE A 110 8.35 18.23 9.71
N PRO A 111 9.26 18.85 10.46
CA PRO A 111 10.06 18.12 11.44
C PRO A 111 9.17 17.44 12.49
N GLY A 112 9.35 16.14 12.71
CA GLY A 112 8.47 15.38 13.59
C GLY A 112 8.76 13.88 13.65
N THR A 113 8.06 13.19 14.56
CA THR A 113 8.06 11.73 14.66
C THR A 113 6.72 11.20 14.17
N TYR A 114 6.72 10.69 12.95
CA TYR A 114 5.51 10.25 12.29
C TYR A 114 5.22 8.78 12.56
N SER A 115 3.95 8.44 12.81
CA SER A 115 3.48 7.06 12.93
C SER A 115 2.13 6.87 12.24
N GLY A 116 1.84 5.62 11.86
CA GLY A 116 0.61 5.29 11.17
C GLY A 116 0.46 3.78 10.98
N ALA A 117 -0.70 3.39 10.47
CA ALA A 117 -0.99 2.01 10.15
C ALA A 117 -1.46 1.90 8.70
N VAL A 118 -1.15 0.76 8.08
CA VAL A 118 -1.71 0.34 6.80
C VAL A 118 -2.59 -0.87 7.09
N GLN A 119 -3.85 -0.77 6.73
CA GLN A 119 -4.81 -1.85 6.93
C GLN A 119 -5.33 -2.29 5.57
N LEU A 120 -4.90 -3.48 5.16
CA LEU A 120 -5.34 -4.13 3.94
C LEU A 120 -6.51 -5.06 4.26
N LEU A 121 -7.57 -4.95 3.48
CA LEU A 121 -8.70 -5.84 3.49
C LEU A 121 -8.58 -6.77 2.28
N PHE A 122 -8.64 -8.08 2.53
CA PHE A 122 -8.69 -9.11 1.51
C PHE A 122 -10.04 -9.81 1.59
N GLU A 123 -10.75 -9.86 0.48
CA GLU A 123 -12.07 -10.49 0.42
C GLU A 123 -12.10 -11.56 -0.67
N SER A 124 -12.70 -12.70 -0.35
CA SER A 124 -12.95 -13.76 -1.33
C SER A 124 -14.31 -13.53 -2.00
N ASP A 125 -14.34 -13.54 -3.32
CA ASP A 125 -15.59 -13.53 -4.06
C ASP A 125 -16.21 -14.92 -4.07
N LEU A 126 -17.19 -15.15 -3.19
CA LEU A 126 -17.87 -16.43 -3.04
C LEU A 126 -18.76 -16.81 -4.24
N THR A 127 -18.97 -15.89 -5.18
CA THR A 127 -19.72 -16.16 -6.42
C THR A 127 -18.84 -16.69 -7.55
N SER A 128 -17.51 -16.55 -7.40
CA SER A 128 -16.49 -16.95 -8.37
C SER A 128 -15.66 -18.11 -7.83
N ALA A 129 -16.26 -19.31 -7.74
CA ALA A 129 -15.53 -20.52 -7.35
C ALA A 129 -14.74 -21.09 -8.53
N CYS A 130 -13.51 -21.57 -8.28
CA CYS A 130 -12.76 -22.37 -9.26
C CYS A 130 -13.57 -23.60 -9.70
N ALA A 131 -13.57 -23.91 -10.99
CA ALA A 131 -13.89 -25.26 -11.44
C ALA A 131 -12.83 -26.24 -10.88
N LEU A 132 -13.28 -27.28 -10.18
CA LEU A 132 -12.44 -28.35 -9.64
C LEU A 132 -11.86 -29.23 -10.76
#